data_AF-A0A382MPG1-F1
#
_entry.id   AF-A0A382MPG1-F1
#
_cell.length_a   1.000
_cell.length_b   1.000
_cell.length_c   1.000
_cell.angle_alpha   90.00
_cell.angle_beta   90.00
_cell.angle_gamma   90.00
#
_symmetry.space_group_name_H-M   'P 1'
#
loop_
_entity.id
_entity.type
_entity.pdbx_description
1 polymer ?
#
loop_
_entity_poly.entity_id
_entity_poly.type
_entity_poly.pdbx_seq_one_letter_code
_entity_poly.pdbx_strand_id
1 'polypeptide(L)'
;VLDADSRMFKATLRVANEELSLRPGMFLKIDIIAEERDSTIVIARDVVTDRDGRHVVYIVDKGIALERQLELGIGNRQAVEVLSGLDVDEELVVEGFETLRDRSRVKTGR
;
A
#
# COMPACT_ATOMS: atom_id res chain seq x y z
N VAL A 1 -25.28 -6.21 16.09
CA VAL A 1 -26.37 -5.80 15.17
C VAL A 1 -25.78 -4.79 14.22
N LEU A 2 -25.70 -5.13 12.93
CA LEU A 2 -25.24 -4.23 11.86
C LEU A 2 -26.36 -3.25 11.56
N ASP A 3 -26.08 -1.95 11.52
CA ASP A 3 -27.06 -0.95 11.11
C ASP A 3 -27.10 -0.93 9.57
N ALA A 4 -28.22 -1.35 8.97
CA ALA A 4 -28.33 -1.63 7.54
C ALA A 4 -28.28 -0.36 6.68
N ASP A 5 -28.61 0.80 7.25
CA ASP A 5 -28.66 2.07 6.53
C ASP A 5 -27.31 2.79 6.54
N SER A 6 -26.55 2.70 7.63
CA SER A 6 -25.24 3.36 7.77
C SER A 6 -24.04 2.48 7.39
N ARG A 7 -24.23 1.15 7.24
CA ARG A 7 -23.14 0.16 7.11
C ARG A 7 -22.13 0.22 8.26
N MET A 8 -22.54 0.75 9.42
CA MET A 8 -21.70 0.85 10.60
C MET A 8 -21.92 -0.35 11.52
N PHE A 9 -20.84 -0.78 12.17
CA PHE A 9 -20.88 -1.75 13.25
C PHE A 9 -20.53 -1.07 14.57
N LYS A 10 -21.28 -1.40 15.62
CA LYS A 10 -21.04 -0.87 16.96
C LYS A 10 -19.85 -1.61 17.58
N ALA A 11 -18.75 -0.90 17.84
CA ALA A 11 -17.61 -1.38 18.60
C ALA A 11 -17.56 -0.68 19.97
N THR A 12 -17.23 -1.42 21.02
CA THR A 12 -17.01 -0.88 22.37
C THR A 12 -15.56 -1.12 22.76
N LEU A 13 -14.83 -0.06 23.09
CA LEU A 13 -13.42 -0.12 23.50
C LEU A 13 -13.31 0.29 24.97
N ARG A 14 -12.43 -0.36 25.72
CA ARG A 14 -12.08 0.04 27.08
C ARG A 14 -10.67 0.64 27.03
N VAL A 15 -10.57 1.92 27.38
CA VAL A 15 -9.31 2.69 27.40
C VAL A 15 -8.98 3.05 28.84
N ALA A 16 -7.73 2.89 29.25
CA ALA A 16 -7.26 3.35 30.55
C ALA A 16 -7.33 4.89 30.60
N ASN A 17 -7.97 5.43 31.63
CA ASN A 17 -8.21 6.88 31.79
C ASN A 17 -7.94 7.30 33.24
N GLU A 18 -6.77 6.93 33.76
CA GLU A 18 -6.42 7.16 35.17
C GLU A 18 -6.38 8.65 35.53
N GLU A 19 -5.98 9.49 34.58
CA GLU A 19 -5.90 10.95 34.74
C GLU A 19 -7.24 11.68 34.47
N LEU A 20 -8.32 10.94 34.17
CA LEU A 20 -9.64 11.50 33.84
C LEU A 20 -9.64 12.53 32.68
N SER A 21 -8.69 12.41 31.76
CA SER A 21 -8.54 13.32 30.62
C SER A 21 -9.60 13.09 29.54
N LEU A 22 -10.15 11.88 29.43
CA LEU A 22 -11.25 11.54 28.52
C LEU A 22 -12.60 11.80 29.19
N ARG A 23 -13.32 12.83 28.73
CA ARG A 23 -14.64 13.21 29.25
C ARG A 23 -15.79 12.69 28.38
N PRO A 24 -16.95 12.35 28.97
CA PRO A 24 -18.14 12.01 28.21
C PRO A 24 -18.52 13.12 27.21
N GLY A 25 -18.93 12.72 26.00
CA GLY A 25 -19.30 13.64 24.92
C GLY A 25 -18.15 14.11 24.03
N MET A 26 -16.91 13.71 24.31
CA MET A 26 -15.78 13.97 23.41
C MET A 26 -15.85 13.10 22.15
N PHE A 27 -15.48 13.68 21.02
CA PHE A 27 -15.18 12.92 19.80
C PHE A 27 -13.73 12.48 19.84
N LEU A 28 -13.49 11.20 19.52
CA LEU A 28 -12.17 10.60 19.45
C LEU A 28 -11.91 10.16 18.02
N LYS A 29 -10.71 10.44 17.53
CA LYS A 29 -10.16 9.80 16.33
C LYS A 29 -9.28 8.65 16.80
N ILE A 30 -9.56 7.45 16.31
CA ILE A 30 -8.85 6.23 16.69
C ILE A 30 -8.31 5.62 15.40
N ASP A 31 -7.01 5.36 15.36
CA ASP A 31 -6.38 4.60 14.31
C ASP A 31 -6.25 3.14 14.79
N ILE A 32 -6.79 2.19 14.02
CA ILE A 32 -6.81 0.76 14.36
C ILE A 32 -5.93 0.04 13.35
N ILE A 33 -4.90 -0.67 13.84
CA ILE A 33 -4.06 -1.57 13.04
C ILE A 33 -4.75 -2.93 13.03
N ALA A 34 -5.21 -3.38 11.85
CA ALA A 34 -5.98 -4.62 11.71
C ALA A 34 -5.09 -5.85 11.50
N GLU A 35 -4.00 -5.70 10.76
CA GLU A 35 -3.01 -6.75 10.48
C GLU A 35 -1.65 -6.07 10.29
N GLU A 36 -0.60 -6.67 10.84
CA GLU A 36 0.78 -6.24 10.71
C GLU A 36 1.64 -7.45 10.33
N ARG A 37 2.57 -7.26 9.39
CA ARG A 37 3.49 -8.28 8.92
C ARG A 37 4.89 -7.71 8.87
N ASP A 38 5.81 -8.39 9.53
CA ASP A 38 7.23 -8.06 9.49
C ASP A 38 7.91 -8.62 8.23
N SER A 39 9.00 -7.99 7.80
CA SER A 39 9.89 -8.47 6.73
C SER A 39 9.25 -8.63 5.36
N THR A 40 8.39 -7.68 4.96
CA THR A 40 7.73 -7.68 3.65
C THR A 40 8.15 -6.48 2.80
N ILE A 41 8.11 -6.64 1.48
CA ILE A 41 8.39 -5.54 0.55
C ILE A 41 7.12 -4.72 0.40
N VAL A 42 7.21 -3.42 0.68
CA VAL A 42 6.08 -2.50 0.59
C VAL A 42 6.41 -1.43 -0.44
N ILE A 43 5.49 -1.25 -1.39
CA ILE A 43 5.60 -0.22 -2.43
C ILE A 43 4.41 0.74 -2.36
N ALA A 44 4.62 1.95 -2.88
CA ALA A 44 3.54 2.92 -3.01
C ALA A 44 2.49 2.40 -3.99
N ARG A 45 1.20 2.55 -3.67
CA ARG A 45 0.13 1.94 -4.46
C ARG A 45 -0.06 2.63 -5.82
N ASP A 46 0.33 3.89 -5.93
CA ASP A 46 0.24 4.71 -7.14
C ASP A 46 1.24 4.29 -8.24
N VAL A 47 2.33 3.60 -7.89
CA VAL A 47 3.31 3.09 -8.87
C VAL A 47 2.87 1.76 -9.52
N VAL A 48 1.85 1.10 -8.95
CA VAL A 48 1.32 -0.16 -9.48
C VAL A 48 0.35 0.13 -10.61
N THR A 49 0.62 -0.44 -11.78
CA THR A 49 -0.24 -0.31 -12.95
C THR A 49 -1.05 -1.58 -13.16
N ASP A 50 -2.34 -1.45 -13.45
CA ASP A 50 -3.17 -2.56 -13.91
C ASP A 50 -3.05 -2.72 -15.43
N ARG A 51 -2.56 -3.88 -15.89
CA ARG A 51 -2.52 -4.26 -17.31
C ARG A 51 -3.12 -5.63 -17.52
N ASP A 52 -4.21 -5.69 -18.30
CA ASP A 52 -4.91 -6.94 -18.64
C ASP A 52 -5.30 -7.79 -17.40
N GLY A 53 -5.69 -7.12 -16.31
CA GLY A 53 -6.05 -7.77 -15.05
C GLY A 53 -4.86 -8.25 -14.22
N ARG A 54 -3.64 -7.84 -14.57
CA ARG A 54 -2.41 -8.14 -13.82
C ARG A 54 -1.84 -6.84 -13.24
N HIS A 55 -1.36 -6.92 -12.01
CA HIS A 55 -0.62 -5.83 -11.38
C HIS A 55 0.82 -5.86 -11.87
N VAL A 56 1.30 -4.75 -12.42
CA VAL A 56 2.65 -4.64 -12.95
C VAL A 56 3.36 -3.39 -12.46
N VAL A 57 4.68 -3.50 -12.32
CA VAL A 57 5.59 -2.37 -12.06
C VAL A 57 6.77 -2.43 -13.03
N TYR A 58 7.58 -1.38 -13.04
CA TYR A 58 8.81 -1.33 -13.82
C TYR A 58 10.01 -1.21 -12.91
N ILE A 59 10.99 -2.07 -13.13
CA ILE A 59 12.31 -1.97 -12.52
C ILE A 59 13.33 -1.52 -13.56
N VAL A 60 14.42 -0.91 -13.12
CA VAL A 60 15.54 -0.53 -13.98
C VAL A 60 16.67 -1.53 -13.80
N ASP A 61 17.03 -2.24 -14.87
CA ASP A 61 18.27 -3.01 -14.96
C ASP A 61 19.16 -2.40 -16.06
N LYS A 62 20.32 -1.88 -15.67
CA LYS A 62 21.33 -1.33 -16.61
C LYS A 62 20.78 -0.30 -17.60
N GLY A 63 19.86 0.57 -17.15
CA GLY A 63 19.24 1.61 -17.98
C GLY A 63 18.13 1.09 -18.91
N ILE A 64 17.62 -0.10 -18.65
CA ILE A 64 16.48 -0.70 -19.35
C ILE A 64 15.36 -0.90 -18.34
N ALA A 65 14.17 -0.37 -18.64
CA ALA A 65 12.97 -0.64 -17.86
C ALA A 65 12.44 -2.04 -18.21
N LEU A 66 12.31 -2.90 -17.20
CA LEU A 66 11.77 -4.24 -17.32
C LEU A 66 10.41 -4.28 -16.64
N GLU A 67 9.40 -4.78 -17.35
CA GLU A 67 8.08 -5.02 -16.76
C GLU A 67 8.15 -6.23 -15.81
N ARG A 68 7.60 -6.06 -14.61
CA ARG A 68 7.48 -7.10 -13.59
C ARG A 68 6.03 -7.23 -13.19
N GLN A 69 5.51 -8.43 -13.30
CA GLN A 69 4.21 -8.77 -12.73
C GLN A 69 4.38 -9.02 -11.23
N LEU A 70 3.48 -8.42 -10.45
CA LEU A 70 3.47 -8.56 -9.00
C LEU A 70 2.30 -9.41 -8.54
N GLU A 71 2.54 -10.14 -7.45
CA GLU A 71 1.49 -10.67 -6.60
C GLU A 71 1.37 -9.77 -5.36
N LEU A 72 0.19 -9.19 -5.15
CA LEU A 72 -0.03 -8.21 -4.09
C LEU A 72 -0.74 -8.85 -2.90
N GLY A 73 -0.34 -8.42 -1.70
CA GLY A 73 -0.88 -8.87 -0.43
C GLY A 73 -1.77 -7.82 0.22
N ILE A 74 -1.66 -7.70 1.54
CA ILE A 74 -2.41 -6.69 2.29
C ILE A 74 -1.92 -5.29 1.94
N GLY A 75 -2.83 -4.33 1.93
CA GLY A 75 -2.49 -2.96 1.58
C GLY A 75 -3.48 -1.97 2.15
N ASN A 76 -3.06 -0.73 2.22
CA ASN A 76 -3.90 0.39 2.59
C ASN A 76 -4.03 1.36 1.40
N ARG A 77 -4.49 2.59 1.66
CA ARG A 77 -4.70 3.57 0.58
C ARG A 77 -3.41 4.12 -0.02
N GLN A 78 -2.30 4.03 0.70
CA GLN A 78 -1.02 4.65 0.33
C GLN A 78 -0.03 3.59 -0.16
N ALA A 79 -0.03 2.41 0.46
CA ALA A 79 0.97 1.39 0.22
C ALA A 79 0.35 -0.01 0.12
N VAL A 80 1.03 -0.90 -0.58
CA VAL A 80 0.63 -2.30 -0.76
C VAL A 80 1.82 -3.22 -0.57
N GLU A 81 1.55 -4.36 0.05
CA GLU A 81 2.50 -5.46 0.20
C GLU A 81 2.72 -6.17 -1.13
N VAL A 82 3.98 -6.50 -1.43
CA VAL A 82 4.39 -7.35 -2.55
C VAL A 82 4.74 -8.73 -2.02
N LEU A 83 3.92 -9.73 -2.37
CA LEU A 83 4.14 -11.13 -2.00
C LEU A 83 5.17 -11.80 -2.91
N SER A 84 5.19 -11.45 -4.19
CA SER A 84 6.15 -11.97 -5.16
C SER A 84 6.31 -11.04 -6.38
N GLY A 85 7.45 -11.18 -7.08
CA GLY A 85 7.72 -10.48 -8.34
C GLY A 85 8.62 -9.25 -8.24
N LEU A 86 9.07 -8.89 -7.03
CA LEU A 86 10.02 -7.81 -6.77
C LEU A 86 11.02 -8.28 -5.70
N ASP A 87 12.30 -8.01 -5.90
CA ASP A 87 13.35 -8.33 -4.94
C ASP A 87 13.86 -7.07 -4.21
N VAL A 88 14.45 -7.28 -3.03
CA VAL A 88 15.15 -6.23 -2.30
C VAL A 88 16.37 -5.80 -3.14
N ASP A 89 16.67 -4.49 -3.14
CA ASP A 89 17.74 -3.83 -3.91
C ASP A 89 17.48 -3.64 -5.42
N GLU A 90 16.27 -3.94 -5.93
CA GLU A 90 15.88 -3.55 -7.29
C GLU A 90 15.48 -2.07 -7.39
N GLU A 91 15.91 -1.37 -8.45
CA GLU A 91 15.54 0.03 -8.70
C GLU A 91 14.14 0.12 -9.31
N LEU A 92 13.15 0.51 -8.49
CA LEU A 92 11.76 0.71 -8.93
C LEU A 92 11.56 2.08 -9.61
N VAL A 93 10.83 2.10 -10.72
CA VAL A 93 10.43 3.33 -11.40
C VAL A 93 9.17 3.90 -10.74
N VAL A 94 9.31 5.04 -10.07
CA VAL A 94 8.21 5.70 -9.34
C VAL A 94 7.53 6.82 -10.14
N GLU A 95 8.17 7.32 -11.20
CA GLU A 95 7.63 8.39 -12.06
C GLU A 95 7.87 8.08 -13.53
N GLY A 96 6.96 8.53 -14.40
CA GLY A 96 7.08 8.37 -15.86
C GLY A 96 6.81 6.96 -16.39
N PHE A 97 6.47 6.01 -15.50
CA PHE A 97 6.18 4.62 -15.83
C PHE A 97 4.95 4.43 -16.74
N GLU A 98 4.01 5.38 -16.75
CA GLU A 98 2.79 5.33 -17.58
C GLU A 98 3.09 5.21 -19.08
N THR A 99 4.18 5.83 -19.52
CA THR A 99 4.60 5.84 -20.93
C THR A 99 5.56 4.70 -21.28
N LEU A 100 6.03 3.97 -20.28
CA LEU A 100 6.99 2.89 -20.47
C LEU A 100 6.31 1.64 -21.05
N ARG A 101 7.11 0.94 -21.84
CA ARG A 101 6.86 -0.42 -22.31
C ARG A 101 7.99 -1.32 -21.85
N ASP A 102 7.75 -2.62 -21.84
CA ASP A 102 8.83 -3.57 -21.57
C ASP A 102 10.04 -3.30 -22.49
N ARG A 103 11.24 -3.34 -21.88
CA ARG A 103 12.55 -3.07 -22.51
C ARG A 103 12.75 -1.64 -23.03
N SER A 104 11.98 -0.67 -22.50
CA SER A 104 12.21 0.74 -22.82
C SER A 104 13.57 1.20 -22.28
N ARG A 105 14.33 1.94 -23.08
CA ARG A 105 15.57 2.57 -22.61
C ARG A 105 15.21 3.75 -21.72
N VAL A 106 15.71 3.74 -20.49
CA VAL A 106 15.45 4.77 -19.50
C VAL A 106 16.77 5.35 -18.99
N LYS A 107 16.73 6.61 -18.59
CA LYS A 107 17.84 7.27 -17.92
C LYS A 107 17.34 7.62 -16.53
N THR A 108 18.02 7.13 -15.50
CA THR A 108 17.70 7.48 -14.11
C THR A 108 17.98 8.97 -13.93
N GLY A 109 16.92 9.74 -13.67
CA GLY A 109 17.03 11.10 -13.17
C GLY A 109 17.31 11.00 -11.68
N ARG A 110 18.44 11.51 -11.23
CA ARG A 110 18.76 11.61 -9.81
C ARG A 110 18.21 12.89 -9.22
#